data_AF-A0A699VFF7-F1
#
_entry.id   AF-A0A699VFF7-F1
#
_cell.length_a   1.000
_cell.length_b   1.000
_cell.length_c   1.000
_cell.angle_alpha   90.00
_cell.angle_beta   90.00
_cell.angle_gamma   90.00
#
_symmetry.space_group_name_H-M   'P 1'
#
loop_
_entity.id
_entity.type
_entity.pdbx_description
1 polymer ?
#
loop_
_entity_poly.entity_id
_entity_poly.type
_entity_poly.pdbx_seq_one_letter_code
_entity_poly.pdbx_strand_id
1 'polypeptide(L)'
;TFLGPKRVHQALKDSSWIEAMREELLQFKMQKAWILVDLPHGKREIGTKWVYKNKKDEKGIVVRNKTRLVTQGHTQEEGIDYEELFALVARIEAIRLFLAYASFMGFMVYQMDVKSAFLYGTIEEEVYVCQPSGFEDPNHLNKVYKVVKALYGLHQAPRA
;
A
#
# COMPACT_ATOMS: atom_id res chain seq x y z
N THR A 1 -5.39 12.30 24.50
CA THR A 1 -4.78 12.17 23.15
C THR A 1 -5.29 10.88 22.54
N PHE A 2 -6.25 10.93 21.60
CA PHE A 2 -6.73 9.69 20.94
C PHE A 2 -5.62 9.14 20.03
N LEU A 3 -4.86 8.20 20.57
CA LEU A 3 -3.98 7.32 19.79
C LEU A 3 -4.90 6.40 18.98
N GLY A 4 -4.71 6.35 17.66
CA GLY A 4 -5.48 5.45 16.79
C GLY A 4 -5.35 3.98 17.21
N PRO A 5 -6.19 3.10 16.66
CA PRO A 5 -6.20 1.69 17.01
C PRO A 5 -4.84 1.07 16.72
N LYS A 6 -4.34 0.23 17.64
CA LYS A 6 -3.08 -0.51 17.46
C LYS A 6 -3.30 -1.89 16.85
N ARG A 7 -4.51 -2.42 16.97
CA ARG A 7 -4.89 -3.76 16.53
C ARG A 7 -6.22 -3.71 15.79
N VAL A 8 -6.40 -4.66 14.86
CA VAL A 8 -7.57 -4.73 13.99
C VAL A 8 -8.88 -4.83 14.78
N HIS A 9 -8.93 -5.64 15.84
CA HIS A 9 -10.13 -5.77 16.68
C HIS A 9 -10.56 -4.47 17.37
N GLN A 10 -9.67 -3.47 17.51
CA GLN A 10 -10.03 -2.15 18.03
C GLN A 10 -10.62 -1.29 16.92
N ALA A 11 -10.01 -1.33 15.73
CA ALA A 11 -10.51 -0.65 14.55
C ALA A 11 -11.90 -1.14 14.14
N LEU A 12 -12.15 -2.45 14.22
CA LEU A 12 -13.44 -3.07 13.89
C LEU A 12 -14.59 -2.72 14.87
N LYS A 13 -14.30 -2.00 15.97
CA LYS A 13 -15.35 -1.51 16.89
C LYS A 13 -15.86 -0.11 16.54
N ASP A 14 -15.20 0.58 15.64
CA ASP A 14 -15.47 1.97 15.29
C ASP A 14 -15.77 2.06 13.79
N SER A 15 -16.98 2.51 13.47
CA SER A 15 -17.49 2.61 12.10
C SER A 15 -16.60 3.50 11.22
N SER A 16 -15.99 4.54 11.77
CA SER A 16 -15.11 5.44 11.02
C SER A 16 -13.82 4.76 10.55
N TRP A 17 -13.32 3.79 11.32
CA TRP A 17 -12.16 2.99 10.92
C TRP A 17 -12.54 1.89 9.94
N ILE A 18 -13.68 1.22 10.15
CA ILE A 18 -14.22 0.23 9.20
C ILE A 18 -14.42 0.87 7.82
N GLU A 19 -15.00 2.07 7.77
CA GLU A 19 -15.22 2.77 6.51
C GLU A 19 -13.90 3.14 5.83
N ALA A 20 -12.92 3.64 6.59
CA ALA A 20 -11.60 3.92 6.04
C ALA A 20 -10.85 2.65 5.55
N MET A 21 -11.12 1.47 6.13
CA MET A 21 -10.59 0.18 5.64
C MET A 21 -11.30 -0.26 4.36
N ARG A 22 -12.62 -0.07 4.29
CA ARG A 22 -13.42 -0.36 3.09
C ARG A 22 -13.04 0.53 1.92
N GLU A 23 -12.85 1.83 2.16
CA GLU A 23 -12.36 2.78 1.15
C GLU A 23 -11.05 2.31 0.54
N GLU A 24 -10.10 1.86 1.38
CA GLU A 24 -8.82 1.32 0.92
C GLU A 24 -9.04 0.06 0.05
N LEU A 25 -9.76 -0.96 0.54
CA LEU A 25 -10.00 -2.18 -0.22
C LEU A 25 -10.79 -1.95 -1.52
N LEU A 26 -11.66 -0.94 -1.53
CA LEU A 26 -12.38 -0.55 -2.74
C LEU A 26 -11.41 -0.07 -3.82
N GLN A 27 -10.36 0.68 -3.47
CA GLN A 27 -9.33 1.09 -4.42
C GLN A 27 -8.61 -0.12 -5.03
N PHE A 28 -8.27 -1.12 -4.20
CA PHE A 28 -7.64 -2.35 -4.67
C PHE A 28 -8.56 -3.10 -5.64
N LYS A 29 -9.86 -3.17 -5.33
CA LYS A 29 -10.86 -3.78 -6.22
C LYS A 29 -11.00 -3.02 -7.53
N MET A 30 -11.09 -1.69 -7.49
CA MET A 30 -11.22 -0.84 -8.68
C MET A 30 -10.00 -0.96 -9.60
N GLN A 31 -8.80 -1.02 -9.03
CA GLN A 31 -7.55 -1.16 -9.78
C GLN A 31 -7.21 -2.60 -10.15
N LYS A 32 -8.07 -3.57 -9.79
CA LYS A 32 -7.82 -5.02 -9.96
C LYS A 32 -6.45 -5.42 -9.42
N ALA A 33 -6.11 -4.90 -8.24
CA ALA A 33 -4.76 -5.02 -7.66
C ALA A 33 -4.38 -6.45 -7.31
N TRP A 34 -5.37 -7.33 -7.10
CA TRP A 34 -5.17 -8.74 -6.79
C TRP A 34 -6.37 -9.59 -7.23
N ILE A 35 -6.19 -10.90 -7.18
CA ILE A 35 -7.21 -11.90 -7.50
C ILE A 35 -7.20 -12.98 -6.42
N LEU A 36 -8.38 -13.38 -5.93
CA LEU A 36 -8.51 -14.44 -4.92
C LEU A 36 -8.31 -15.81 -5.57
N VAL A 37 -7.34 -16.59 -5.09
CA VAL A 37 -6.94 -17.89 -5.64
C VAL A 37 -6.59 -18.88 -4.54
N ASP A 38 -6.54 -20.17 -4.87
CA ASP A 38 -5.92 -21.17 -4.00
C ASP A 38 -4.40 -21.00 -4.00
N LEU A 39 -3.76 -21.14 -2.84
CA LEU A 39 -2.30 -21.06 -2.75
C LEU A 39 -1.67 -22.24 -3.51
N PRO A 40 -0.83 -22.00 -4.52
CA PRO A 40 -0.19 -23.09 -5.25
C PRO A 40 0.77 -23.88 -4.36
N HIS A 41 0.92 -25.17 -4.64
CA HIS A 41 1.83 -26.03 -3.89
C HIS A 41 3.28 -25.52 -4.00
N GLY A 42 3.97 -25.45 -2.86
CA GLY A 42 5.37 -24.98 -2.78
C GLY A 42 5.53 -23.45 -2.80
N LYS A 43 4.45 -22.67 -2.88
CA LYS A 43 4.49 -21.22 -2.71
C LYS A 43 4.22 -20.83 -1.26
N ARG A 44 4.75 -19.66 -0.85
CA ARG A 44 4.48 -19.06 0.45
C ARG A 44 3.61 -17.82 0.29
N GLU A 45 2.75 -17.59 1.26
CA GLU A 45 1.94 -16.39 1.39
C GLU A 45 2.63 -15.37 2.30
N ILE A 46 2.51 -14.10 1.96
CA ILE A 46 3.02 -12.99 2.76
C ILE A 46 1.88 -12.42 3.59
N GLY A 47 2.10 -12.25 4.89
CA GLY A 47 1.11 -11.65 5.77
C GLY A 47 0.78 -10.21 5.38
N THR A 48 -0.46 -9.79 5.65
CA THR A 48 -0.90 -8.41 5.46
C THR A 48 -1.14 -7.74 6.81
N LYS A 49 -0.94 -6.43 6.87
CA LYS A 49 -1.07 -5.64 8.10
C LYS A 49 -1.75 -4.31 7.82
N TRP A 50 -2.65 -3.95 8.72
CA TRP A 50 -3.29 -2.64 8.71
C TRP A 50 -2.44 -1.59 9.44
N VAL A 51 -2.26 -0.44 8.79
CA VAL A 51 -1.62 0.75 9.36
C VAL A 51 -2.65 1.85 9.48
N TYR A 52 -2.81 2.39 10.69
CA TYR A 52 -3.82 3.39 11.02
C TYR A 52 -3.16 4.75 11.28
N LYS A 53 -3.74 5.82 10.71
CA LYS A 53 -3.27 7.19 10.92
C LYS A 53 -4.44 8.18 10.99
N ASN A 54 -4.48 8.97 12.04
CA ASN A 54 -5.40 10.10 12.15
C ASN A 54 -4.83 11.31 11.41
N LYS A 55 -5.60 11.88 10.49
CA LYS A 55 -5.35 13.21 9.96
C LYS A 55 -6.04 14.23 10.86
N LYS A 56 -5.25 15.17 11.37
CA LYS A 56 -5.72 16.26 12.21
C LYS A 56 -5.65 17.58 11.45
N ASP A 57 -6.56 18.49 11.78
CA ASP A 57 -6.45 19.89 11.34
C ASP A 57 -5.39 20.65 12.15
N GLU A 58 -5.23 21.94 11.81
CA GLU A 58 -4.32 22.87 12.50
C GLU A 58 -4.65 23.02 13.99
N LYS A 59 -5.91 22.78 14.39
CA LYS A 59 -6.39 22.83 15.76
C LYS A 59 -6.22 21.50 16.50
N GLY A 60 -5.67 20.48 15.84
CA GLY A 60 -5.44 19.15 16.42
C GLY A 60 -6.68 18.24 16.45
N ILE A 61 -7.81 18.67 15.87
CA ILE A 61 -9.06 17.91 15.77
C ILE A 61 -8.92 16.88 14.66
N VAL A 62 -9.36 15.64 14.91
CA VAL A 62 -9.31 14.57 13.90
C VAL A 62 -10.36 14.85 12.84
N VAL A 63 -9.91 15.14 11.61
CA VAL A 63 -10.78 15.40 10.45
C VAL A 63 -11.02 14.14 9.64
N ARG A 64 -10.04 13.22 9.61
CA ARG A 64 -10.17 11.98 8.82
C ARG A 64 -9.32 10.85 9.39
N ASN A 65 -9.92 9.68 9.43
CA ASN A 65 -9.21 8.42 9.68
C ASN A 65 -8.66 7.90 8.35
N LYS A 66 -7.36 7.62 8.30
CA LYS A 66 -6.70 7.04 7.14
C LYS A 66 -6.17 5.67 7.51
N THR A 67 -6.55 4.66 6.74
CA THR A 67 -5.94 3.34 6.84
C THR A 67 -5.11 3.06 5.61
N ARG A 68 -4.16 2.14 5.74
CA ARG A 68 -3.42 1.55 4.64
C ARG A 68 -3.26 0.07 4.91
N LEU A 69 -3.45 -0.75 3.89
CA LEU A 69 -3.03 -2.13 3.93
C LEU A 69 -1.60 -2.23 3.41
N VAL A 70 -0.72 -2.84 4.20
CA VAL A 70 0.67 -3.08 3.81
C VAL A 70 0.98 -4.57 3.86
N THR A 71 1.84 -5.03 2.97
CA THR A 71 2.38 -6.37 3.04
C THR A 71 3.50 -6.41 4.08
N GLN A 72 3.67 -7.56 4.72
CA GLN A 72 4.77 -7.81 5.64
C GLN A 72 6.04 -8.19 4.88
N GLY A 73 6.52 -7.33 3.98
CA GLY A 73 7.63 -7.66 3.07
C GLY A 73 8.95 -8.08 3.73
N HIS A 74 9.14 -7.82 5.03
CA HIS A 74 10.26 -8.38 5.81
C HIS A 74 10.28 -9.91 5.84
N THR A 75 9.18 -10.58 5.49
CA THR A 75 9.13 -12.04 5.36
C THR A 75 9.50 -12.53 3.95
N GLN A 76 9.87 -11.64 3.03
CA GLN A 76 10.29 -12.00 1.67
C GLN A 76 11.77 -12.39 1.62
N GLU A 77 12.08 -13.46 0.89
CA GLU A 77 13.44 -13.96 0.69
C GLU A 77 13.97 -13.53 -0.70
N GLU A 78 15.16 -12.90 -0.73
CA GLU A 78 15.85 -12.54 -1.98
C GLU A 78 16.24 -13.81 -2.76
N GLY A 79 16.03 -13.80 -4.07
CA GLY A 79 16.21 -14.97 -4.95
C GLY A 79 15.06 -15.99 -4.92
N ILE A 80 14.04 -15.78 -4.07
CA ILE A 80 12.83 -16.62 -4.02
C ILE A 80 11.58 -15.78 -4.33
N ASP A 81 11.41 -14.66 -3.63
CA ASP A 81 10.23 -13.78 -3.73
C ASP A 81 10.49 -12.50 -4.55
N TYR A 82 11.75 -12.12 -4.74
CA TYR A 82 12.19 -11.01 -5.58
C TYR A 82 13.67 -11.18 -5.96
N GLU A 83 14.08 -10.62 -7.10
CA GLU A 83 15.47 -10.71 -7.59
C GLU A 83 16.33 -9.50 -7.23
N GLU A 84 15.77 -8.28 -7.17
CA GLU A 84 16.51 -7.05 -6.87
C GLU A 84 15.69 -6.04 -6.04
N LEU A 85 16.37 -5.27 -5.18
CA LEU A 85 15.80 -4.15 -4.42
C LEU A 85 15.97 -2.83 -5.18
N PHE A 86 14.86 -2.24 -5.61
CA PHE A 86 14.89 -0.93 -6.27
C PHE A 86 14.63 0.19 -5.27
N ALA A 87 15.58 1.12 -5.15
CA ALA A 87 15.35 2.38 -4.45
C ALA A 87 14.94 3.44 -5.46
N LEU A 88 13.67 3.86 -5.45
CA LEU A 88 13.16 4.95 -6.28
C LEU A 88 13.64 6.31 -5.72
N VAL A 89 14.95 6.53 -5.69
CA VAL A 89 15.53 7.79 -5.21
C VAL A 89 15.77 8.67 -6.42
N ALA A 90 14.85 9.62 -6.63
CA ALA A 90 15.13 10.74 -7.50
C ALA A 90 16.37 11.47 -6.98
N ARG A 91 17.39 11.62 -7.83
CA ARG A 91 18.65 12.27 -7.45
C ARG A 91 18.38 13.73 -7.14
N ILE A 92 18.74 14.17 -5.93
CA ILE A 92 18.44 15.53 -5.47
C ILE A 92 19.08 16.59 -6.36
N GLU A 93 20.23 16.27 -6.96
CA GLU A 93 20.93 17.11 -7.93
C GLU A 93 20.08 17.36 -9.17
N ALA A 94 19.42 16.31 -9.70
CA ALA A 94 18.55 16.42 -10.87
C ALA A 94 17.31 17.25 -10.57
N ILE A 95 16.70 17.07 -9.40
CA ILE A 95 15.55 17.88 -8.95
C ILE A 95 15.95 19.35 -8.82
N ARG A 96 17.10 19.64 -8.18
CA ARG A 96 17.61 21.00 -8.02
C ARG A 96 17.90 21.66 -9.36
N LEU A 97 18.54 20.95 -10.28
CA LEU A 97 18.84 21.44 -11.63
C LEU A 97 17.55 21.77 -12.39
N PHE A 98 16.56 20.87 -12.34
CA PHE A 98 15.25 21.08 -12.95
C PHE A 98 14.56 22.34 -12.40
N LEU A 99 14.51 22.50 -11.08
CA LEU A 99 13.87 23.66 -10.45
C LEU A 99 14.62 24.96 -10.76
N ALA A 100 15.96 24.94 -10.76
CA ALA A 100 16.77 26.10 -11.12
C ALA A 100 16.51 26.54 -12.57
N TYR A 101 16.44 25.59 -13.51
CA TYR A 101 16.15 25.86 -14.90
C TYR A 101 14.71 26.37 -15.10
N ALA A 102 13.72 25.73 -14.47
CA ALA A 102 12.33 26.16 -14.52
C ALA A 102 12.18 27.60 -13.99
N SER A 103 12.86 27.94 -12.89
CA SER A 103 12.88 29.30 -12.35
C SER A 103 13.54 30.31 -13.30
N PHE A 104 14.63 29.92 -13.97
CA PHE A 104 15.32 30.79 -14.93
C PHE A 104 14.45 31.08 -16.16
N MET A 105 13.75 30.08 -16.66
CA MET A 105 12.86 30.21 -17.82
C MET A 105 11.48 30.80 -17.49
N GLY A 106 11.19 31.04 -16.20
CA GLY A 106 9.88 31.54 -15.76
C GLY A 106 8.74 30.52 -15.87
N PHE A 107 9.05 29.22 -15.84
CA PHE A 107 8.05 28.16 -15.91
C PHE A 107 7.32 27.98 -14.57
N MET A 108 6.00 27.80 -14.64
CA MET A 108 5.22 27.36 -13.49
C MET A 108 5.38 25.86 -13.28
N VAL A 109 5.80 25.46 -12.08
CA VAL A 109 5.95 24.07 -11.67
C VAL A 109 4.78 23.69 -10.76
N TYR A 110 4.11 22.59 -11.08
CA TYR A 110 3.04 22.02 -10.26
C TYR A 110 3.51 20.73 -9.61
N GLN A 111 3.15 20.54 -8.35
CA GLN A 111 3.38 19.28 -7.63
C GLN A 111 2.04 18.57 -7.41
N MET A 112 1.99 17.28 -7.76
CA MET A 112 0.82 16.43 -7.53
C MET A 112 1.24 15.18 -6.76
N ASP A 113 0.59 14.92 -5.63
CA ASP A 113 0.71 13.65 -4.89
C ASP A 113 -0.39 12.70 -5.36
N VAL A 114 0.00 11.66 -6.11
CA VAL A 114 -0.94 10.65 -6.62
C VAL A 114 -1.30 9.70 -5.49
N LYS A 115 -2.59 9.65 -5.14
CA LYS A 115 -3.09 8.67 -4.18
C LYS A 115 -2.89 7.26 -4.74
N SER A 116 -2.31 6.39 -3.91
CA SER A 116 -2.15 4.97 -4.20
C SER A 116 -1.35 4.71 -5.47
N ALA A 117 -0.32 5.53 -5.72
CA ALA A 117 0.55 5.46 -6.91
C ALA A 117 1.06 4.03 -7.22
N PHE A 118 1.40 3.25 -6.18
CA PHE A 118 1.85 1.86 -6.33
C PHE A 118 0.82 0.95 -7.02
N LEU A 119 -0.48 1.20 -6.87
CA LEU A 119 -1.52 0.38 -7.49
C LEU A 119 -1.57 0.54 -9.02
N TYR A 120 -0.89 1.52 -9.59
CA TYR A 120 -0.79 1.68 -11.05
C TYR A 120 0.28 0.77 -11.66
N GLY A 121 1.41 0.60 -10.95
CA GLY A 121 2.50 -0.28 -11.35
C GLY A 121 2.09 -1.75 -11.31
N THR A 122 2.39 -2.50 -12.37
CA THR A 122 2.24 -3.96 -12.41
C THR A 122 3.49 -4.65 -11.89
N ILE A 123 3.32 -5.72 -11.12
CA ILE A 123 4.44 -6.60 -10.76
C ILE A 123 4.46 -7.80 -11.72
N GLU A 124 5.67 -8.27 -12.06
CA GLU A 124 5.85 -9.45 -12.89
C GLU A 124 6.00 -10.72 -12.03
N GLU A 125 6.49 -10.54 -10.81
CA GLU A 125 6.71 -11.62 -9.84
C GLU A 125 5.39 -12.19 -9.32
N GLU A 126 5.36 -13.51 -9.13
CA GLU A 126 4.23 -14.19 -8.53
C GLU A 126 4.24 -14.04 -7.01
N VAL A 127 3.53 -13.02 -6.52
CA VAL A 127 3.41 -12.73 -5.09
C VAL A 127 2.01 -13.10 -4.59
N TYR A 128 1.97 -13.82 -3.46
CA TYR A 128 0.72 -14.20 -2.79
C TYR A 128 0.67 -13.54 -1.41
N VAL A 129 -0.49 -12.96 -1.06
CA VAL A 129 -0.68 -12.30 0.24
C VAL A 129 -1.92 -12.84 0.96
N CYS A 130 -1.84 -12.92 2.28
CA CYS A 130 -2.98 -13.32 3.11
C CYS A 130 -4.13 -12.32 2.98
N GLN A 131 -5.35 -12.80 3.16
CA GLN A 131 -6.52 -11.92 3.18
C GLN A 131 -6.40 -10.87 4.30
N PRO A 132 -6.89 -9.63 4.08
CA PRO A 132 -6.82 -8.59 5.10
C PRO A 132 -7.62 -9.00 6.33
N SER A 133 -6.98 -9.02 7.49
CA SER A 133 -7.66 -9.41 8.74
C SER A 133 -8.91 -8.57 8.98
N GLY A 134 -10.03 -9.23 9.30
CA GLY A 134 -11.33 -8.59 9.49
C GLY A 134 -12.15 -8.38 8.21
N PHE A 135 -11.60 -8.73 7.04
CA PHE A 135 -12.24 -8.65 5.73
C PHE A 135 -11.98 -9.92 4.90
N GLU A 136 -11.86 -11.07 5.58
CA GLU A 136 -11.74 -12.39 4.98
C GLU A 136 -13.05 -12.84 4.33
N ASP A 137 -12.96 -13.57 3.23
CA ASP A 137 -14.12 -14.20 2.60
C ASP A 137 -14.54 -15.43 3.42
N PRO A 138 -15.74 -15.43 4.02
CA PRO A 138 -16.19 -16.52 4.90
C PRO A 138 -16.36 -17.85 4.16
N ASN A 139 -16.58 -17.83 2.84
CA ASN A 139 -16.71 -19.04 2.04
C ASN A 139 -15.35 -19.57 1.55
N HIS A 140 -14.30 -18.76 1.65
CA HIS A 140 -13.00 -19.00 1.06
C HIS A 140 -11.85 -18.62 2.02
N LEU A 141 -11.94 -19.05 3.28
CA LEU A 141 -10.97 -18.70 4.33
C LEU A 141 -9.53 -19.13 4.01
N ASN A 142 -9.35 -20.26 3.32
CA ASN A 142 -8.03 -20.80 2.97
C ASN A 142 -7.45 -20.21 1.67
N LYS A 143 -8.18 -19.32 1.00
CA LYS A 143 -7.69 -18.67 -0.22
C LYS A 143 -6.81 -17.48 0.10
N VAL A 144 -5.92 -17.16 -0.82
CA VAL A 144 -4.97 -16.05 -0.76
C VAL A 144 -5.18 -15.12 -1.95
N TYR A 145 -4.68 -13.90 -1.84
CA TYR A 145 -4.69 -12.96 -2.94
C TYR A 145 -3.39 -13.08 -3.75
N LYS A 146 -3.50 -13.45 -5.04
CA LYS A 146 -2.41 -13.25 -6.01
C LYS A 146 -2.34 -11.77 -6.37
N VAL A 147 -1.20 -11.15 -6.11
CA VAL A 147 -0.97 -9.73 -6.36
C VAL A 147 -0.69 -9.51 -7.85
N VAL A 148 -1.35 -8.52 -8.44
CA VAL A 148 -1.20 -8.11 -9.84
C VAL A 148 -0.56 -6.72 -9.94
N LYS A 149 -0.83 -5.86 -8.96
CA LYS A 149 -0.31 -4.50 -8.87
C LYS A 149 0.60 -4.33 -7.66
N ALA A 150 1.58 -3.45 -7.76
CA ALA A 150 2.52 -3.23 -6.66
C ALA A 150 1.80 -2.77 -5.39
N LEU A 151 2.15 -3.39 -4.27
CA LEU A 151 1.58 -3.09 -2.95
C LEU A 151 2.64 -2.47 -2.04
N TYR A 152 2.18 -1.63 -1.12
CA TYR A 152 3.04 -1.07 -0.08
C TYR A 152 3.69 -2.18 0.75
N GLY A 153 5.01 -2.08 0.92
CA GLY A 153 5.78 -3.00 1.75
C GLY A 153 6.45 -4.13 0.97
N LEU A 154 6.11 -4.34 -0.31
CA LEU A 154 6.86 -5.26 -1.17
C LEU A 154 8.22 -4.64 -1.56
N HIS A 155 9.26 -5.46 -1.56
CA HIS A 155 10.63 -5.04 -1.90
C HIS A 155 10.76 -4.59 -3.37
N GLN A 156 10.00 -5.20 -4.27
CA GLN A 156 9.95 -4.88 -5.70
C GLN A 156 8.96 -3.78 -6.08
N ALA A 157 8.08 -3.34 -5.16
CA ALA A 157 7.04 -2.35 -5.48
C ALA A 157 7.56 -1.02 -6.04
N PRO A 158 8.74 -0.50 -5.65
CA PRO A 158 9.28 0.72 -6.24
C PRO A 158 9.71 0.61 -7.71
N ARG A 159 9.77 -0.60 -8.30
CA ARG A 159 10.11 -0.78 -9.72
C ARG A 159 8.94 -0.43 -10.65
N ALA A 160 7.72 -0.62 -10.18
CA ALA A 160 6.51 -0.67 -10.99
C ALA A 160 5.88 0.71 -11.21
#